data_AF-A0A932GJ30-F1
#
_entry.id   AF-A0A932GJ30-F1
#
_cell.length_a   1.000
_cell.length_b   1.000
_cell.length_c   1.000
_cell.angle_alpha   90.00
_cell.angle_beta   90.00
_cell.angle_gamma   90.00
#
_symmetry.space_group_name_H-M   'P 1'
#
loop_
_entity.id
_entity.type
_entity.pdbx_description
1 polymer ?
#
loop_
_entity_poly.entity_id
_entity_poly.type
_entity_poly.pdbx_seq_one_letter_code
_entity_poly.pdbx_strand_id
1 'polypeptide(L)'
;MTEPFEFEEELPLVSVEEAVAEVRRWLDVERVDPEQVFAMADARMIYYKDLIPLLEAGGEESRLIRFAISRGRAIRQTRGAPGMLEITPRERPGGE
;
A
#
# COMPACT_ATOMS: atom_id res chain seq x y z
N MET A 1 -13.57 16.75 -16.10
CA MET A 1 -13.76 15.30 -16.25
C MET A 1 -12.59 14.68 -15.52
N THR A 2 -12.83 14.06 -14.36
CA THR A 2 -11.78 13.40 -13.58
C THR A 2 -11.38 12.14 -14.34
N GLU A 3 -10.17 12.12 -14.90
CA GLU A 3 -9.58 10.93 -15.49
C GLU A 3 -9.47 9.86 -14.38
N PRO A 4 -10.08 8.68 -14.51
CA PRO A 4 -9.85 7.61 -13.55
C PRO A 4 -8.38 7.22 -13.64
N PHE A 5 -7.71 7.01 -12.50
CA PHE A 5 -6.36 6.46 -12.48
C PHE A 5 -6.36 5.08 -13.16
N GLU A 6 -6.02 5.05 -14.45
CA GLU A 6 -5.78 3.84 -15.22
C GLU A 6 -4.42 3.28 -14.79
N PHE A 7 -4.42 2.52 -13.70
CA PHE A 7 -3.36 1.55 -13.44
C PHE A 7 -3.45 0.50 -14.55
N GLU A 8 -2.67 0.68 -15.61
CA GLU A 8 -2.53 -0.26 -16.72
C GLU A 8 -2.48 -1.71 -16.19
N GLU A 9 -3.35 -2.56 -16.74
CA GLU A 9 -3.67 -3.95 -16.32
C GLU A 9 -2.50 -4.96 -16.40
N GLU A 10 -1.23 -4.53 -16.39
CA GLU A 10 -0.09 -5.37 -16.79
C GLU A 10 0.77 -5.94 -15.64
N LEU A 11 0.46 -5.68 -14.37
CA LEU A 11 1.12 -6.37 -13.26
C LEU A 11 0.11 -7.18 -12.45
N PRO A 12 0.27 -8.50 -12.30
CA PRO A 12 -0.62 -9.30 -11.47
C PRO A 12 -0.51 -8.82 -10.02
N LEU A 13 -1.51 -8.05 -9.60
CA LEU A 13 -1.70 -7.70 -8.20
C LEU A 13 -2.08 -8.97 -7.45
N VAL A 14 -1.38 -9.27 -6.35
CA VAL A 14 -1.80 -10.32 -5.42
C VAL A 14 -3.27 -10.17 -5.09
N SER A 15 -4.01 -11.26 -4.93
CA SER A 15 -5.45 -11.22 -4.65
C SER A 15 -5.73 -10.47 -3.34
N VAL A 16 -6.98 -10.01 -3.13
CA VAL A 16 -7.36 -9.37 -1.85
C VAL A 16 -7.11 -10.34 -0.69
N GLU A 17 -7.45 -11.62 -0.85
CA GLU A 17 -7.22 -12.64 0.16
C GLU A 17 -5.73 -12.84 0.48
N GLU A 18 -4.88 -12.86 -0.55
CA GLU A 18 -3.42 -12.96 -0.39
C GLU A 18 -2.84 -11.73 0.32
N ALA A 19 -3.30 -10.54 -0.08
CA ALA A 19 -2.93 -9.29 0.57
C ALA A 19 -3.34 -9.26 2.05
N VAL A 20 -4.57 -9.68 2.37
CA VAL A 20 -5.07 -9.77 3.75
C VAL A 20 -4.27 -10.80 4.56
N ALA A 21 -3.96 -11.96 3.97
CA ALA A 21 -3.16 -12.99 4.63
C ALA A 21 -1.76 -12.46 4.98
N GLU A 22 -1.12 -11.72 4.08
CA GLU A 22 0.20 -11.13 4.33
C GLU A 22 0.14 -10.03 5.40
N VAL A 23 -0.87 -9.15 5.36
CA VAL A 23 -1.07 -8.14 6.43
C VAL A 23 -1.28 -8.80 7.79
N ARG A 24 -2.09 -9.86 7.86
CA ARG A 24 -2.29 -10.63 9.10
C ARG A 24 -0.98 -11.23 9.60
N ARG A 25 -0.16 -11.76 8.69
CA ARG A 25 1.17 -12.29 9.03
C ARG A 25 2.07 -11.19 9.62
N TRP A 26 2.04 -9.97 9.09
CA TRP A 26 2.84 -8.86 9.66
C TRP A 26 2.42 -8.50 11.07
N LEU A 27 1.12 -8.42 11.32
CA LEU A 27 0.58 -8.07 12.64
C LEU A 27 0.81 -9.20 13.66
N ASP A 28 0.61 -10.45 13.27
CA ASP A 28 0.64 -11.60 14.18
C ASP A 28 2.05 -12.18 14.38
N VAL A 29 2.77 -12.40 13.27
CA VAL A 29 4.08 -13.06 13.26
C VAL A 29 5.20 -12.05 13.42
N GLU A 30 5.20 -10.99 12.61
CA GLU A 30 6.26 -9.96 12.66
C GLU A 30 6.02 -8.90 13.73
N ARG A 31 4.86 -8.95 14.41
CA ARG A 31 4.49 -8.04 15.50
C ARG A 31 4.63 -6.56 15.11
N VAL A 32 4.33 -6.25 13.85
CA VAL A 32 4.29 -4.88 13.36
C VAL A 32 3.28 -4.08 14.18
N ASP A 33 3.68 -2.88 14.59
CA ASP A 33 2.83 -2.04 15.39
C ASP A 33 1.62 -1.57 14.56
N PRO A 34 0.37 -1.79 15.02
CA PRO A 34 -0.83 -1.44 14.26
C PRO A 34 -1.00 0.08 14.07
N GLU A 35 -0.38 0.89 14.91
CA GLU A 35 -0.38 2.36 14.82
C GLU A 35 0.79 2.89 13.98
N GLN A 36 1.66 2.02 13.48
CA GLN A 36 2.70 2.41 12.53
C GLN A 36 2.08 2.81 11.19
N VAL A 37 2.65 3.83 10.56
CA VAL A 37 2.25 4.27 9.21
C VAL A 37 2.82 3.29 8.19
N PHE A 38 1.94 2.71 7.38
CA PHE A 38 2.29 1.86 6.24
C PHE A 38 2.68 2.70 5.02
N ALA A 39 1.84 3.68 4.68
CA ALA A 39 2.03 4.56 3.54
C ALA A 39 1.31 5.90 3.75
N MET A 40 1.75 6.93 3.03
CA MET A 40 0.99 8.17 2.87
C MET A 40 0.46 8.22 1.43
N ALA A 41 -0.85 8.41 1.28
CA ALA A 41 -1.54 8.54 -0.01
C ALA A 41 -2.43 9.79 0.03
N ASP A 42 -2.25 10.71 -0.93
CA ASP A 42 -3.05 11.95 -1.07
C ASP A 42 -3.21 12.74 0.25
N ALA A 43 -2.09 12.97 0.95
CA ALA A 43 -2.02 13.60 2.28
C ALA A 43 -2.72 12.84 3.44
N ARG A 44 -3.25 11.64 3.20
CA ARG A 44 -3.78 10.74 4.24
C ARG A 44 -2.73 9.71 4.65
N MET A 45 -2.50 9.60 5.95
CA MET A 45 -1.69 8.52 6.52
C MET A 45 -2.54 7.23 6.58
N ILE A 46 -2.01 6.16 6.01
CA ILE A 46 -2.58 4.82 6.07
C ILE A 46 -1.78 4.03 7.10
N TYR A 47 -2.44 3.59 8.17
CA TYR A 47 -1.83 2.81 9.25
C TYR A 47 -1.96 1.31 9.00
N TYR A 48 -1.11 0.51 9.62
CA TYR A 48 -1.17 -0.95 9.51
C TYR A 48 -2.51 -1.53 9.98
N LYS A 49 -3.14 -0.95 11.02
CA LYS A 49 -4.49 -1.35 11.48
C LYS A 49 -5.59 -1.16 10.43
N ASP A 50 -5.42 -0.21 9.52
CA ASP A 50 -6.41 0.15 8.53
C ASP A 50 -6.26 -0.65 7.23
N LEU A 51 -5.16 -1.42 7.07
CA LEU A 51 -4.89 -2.14 5.82
C LEU A 51 -5.94 -3.19 5.48
N ILE A 52 -6.37 -4.01 6.45
CA ILE A 52 -7.40 -5.04 6.22
C ILE A 52 -8.74 -4.44 5.80
N PRO A 53 -9.34 -3.48 6.54
CA PRO A 53 -10.62 -2.90 6.12
C PRO A 53 -10.53 -2.16 4.77
N LEU A 54 -9.39 -1.52 4.48
CA LEU A 54 -9.17 -0.87 3.17
C LEU A 54 -9.05 -1.90 2.04
N LEU A 55 -8.41 -3.04 2.28
CA LEU A 55 -8.32 -4.13 1.32
C LEU A 55 -9.70 -4.71 1.00
N GLU A 56 -10.51 -4.98 2.02
CA GLU A 56 -11.87 -5.51 1.90
C GLU A 56 -12.85 -4.53 1.23
N ALA A 57 -12.66 -3.22 1.42
CA ALA A 57 -13.49 -2.19 0.79
C ALA A 57 -13.33 -2.13 -0.75
N GLY A 58 -12.22 -2.65 -1.30
CA GLY A 58 -12.01 -2.76 -2.75
C GLY A 58 -11.83 -1.44 -3.50
N GLY A 59 -11.65 -0.33 -2.78
CA GLY A 59 -11.44 1.01 -3.35
C GLY A 59 -10.04 1.24 -3.91
N GLU A 60 -9.71 2.50 -4.20
CA GLU A 60 -8.40 2.90 -4.71
C GLU A 60 -7.26 2.56 -3.73
N GLU A 61 -7.50 2.75 -2.43
CA GLU A 61 -6.58 2.34 -1.35
C GLU A 61 -6.27 0.83 -1.40
N SER A 62 -7.28 -0.02 -1.67
CA SER A 62 -7.09 -1.48 -1.80
C SER A 62 -6.09 -1.81 -2.91
N ARG A 63 -6.19 -1.13 -4.06
CA ARG A 63 -5.26 -1.34 -5.19
C ARG A 63 -3.85 -0.89 -4.84
N LEU A 64 -3.71 0.28 -4.21
CA LEU A 64 -2.42 0.80 -3.75
C LEU A 64 -1.73 -0.16 -2.76
N ILE A 65 -2.50 -0.68 -1.80
CA ILE A 65 -1.99 -1.65 -0.83
C ILE A 65 -1.56 -2.91 -1.58
N ARG A 66 -2.43 -3.56 -2.35
CA ARG A 66 -2.11 -4.79 -3.11
C ARG A 66 -0.88 -4.63 -4.01
N PHE A 67 -0.71 -3.46 -4.63
CA PHE A 67 0.48 -3.15 -5.43
C PHE A 67 1.75 -3.10 -4.57
N ALA A 68 1.72 -2.42 -3.42
CA ALA A 68 2.84 -2.38 -2.49
C ALA A 68 3.21 -3.78 -1.95
N ILE A 69 2.21 -4.62 -1.68
CA ILE A 69 2.41 -6.02 -1.23
C ILE A 69 3.04 -6.87 -2.35
N SER A 70 2.49 -6.83 -3.56
CA SER A 70 2.99 -7.59 -4.73
C SER A 70 4.48 -7.29 -5.03
N ARG A 71 4.92 -6.05 -4.79
CA ARG A 71 6.33 -5.65 -4.98
C ARG A 71 7.26 -6.07 -3.84
N GLY A 72 6.79 -6.87 -2.88
CA GLY A 72 7.57 -7.37 -1.73
C GLY A 72 8.03 -6.25 -0.78
N ARG A 73 7.39 -5.07 -0.84
CA ARG A 73 7.87 -3.87 -0.15
C ARG A 73 7.52 -3.85 1.33
N ALA A 74 6.45 -4.52 1.72
CA ALA A 74 5.99 -4.49 3.10
C ALA A 74 6.96 -5.17 4.09
N ILE A 75 7.84 -6.07 3.61
CA ILE A 75 8.90 -6.70 4.41
C ILE A 75 10.24 -5.94 4.34
N ARG A 76 10.38 -4.92 3.48
CA ARG A 76 11.65 -4.17 3.38
C ARG A 76 11.76 -3.03 4.40
N GLN A 77 10.91 -3.02 5.43
CA GLN A 77 11.14 -2.23 6.62
C GLN A 77 12.20 -2.89 7.52
N THR A 78 13.39 -2.32 7.42
CA THR A 78 14.11 -1.83 8.60
C THR A 78 14.71 -2.88 9.55
N ARG A 79 15.79 -3.51 9.10
CA ARG A 79 16.91 -3.81 10.00
C ARG A 79 17.67 -2.53 10.45
N GLY A 80 17.08 -1.33 10.41
CA GLY A 80 17.73 -0.13 10.99
C GLY A 80 17.36 1.30 10.55
N ALA A 81 16.25 1.63 9.86
CA ALA A 81 15.92 3.05 9.61
C ALA A 81 14.43 3.30 9.27
N PRO A 82 13.69 4.20 9.98
CA PRO A 82 12.29 4.49 9.72
C PRO A 82 12.14 5.30 8.42
N GLY A 83 11.92 4.61 7.30
CA GLY A 83 11.61 5.23 6.01
C GLY A 83 10.11 5.20 5.76
N MET A 84 9.41 6.29 6.09
CA MET A 84 8.03 6.52 5.66
C MET A 84 7.98 6.56 4.12
N LEU A 85 7.13 5.74 3.49
CA LEU A 85 6.90 5.77 2.05
C LEU A 85 5.86 6.83 1.73
N GLU A 86 6.30 7.91 1.09
CA GLU A 86 5.43 8.88 0.43
C GLU A 86 5.09 8.32 -0.96
N ILE A 87 3.86 7.82 -1.13
CA ILE A 87 3.35 7.40 -2.44
C ILE A 87 2.74 8.65 -3.07
N THR A 88 3.58 9.48 -3.69
CA THR A 88 3.10 10.56 -4.54
C THR A 88 2.62 9.94 -5.86
N PRO A 89 1.36 10.15 -6.30
CA PRO A 89 1.01 9.88 -7.69
C PRO A 89 1.96 10.71 -8.55
N ARG A 90 2.67 10.07 -9.47
CA ARG A 90 3.59 10.74 -10.38
C ARG A 90 2.77 11.69 -11.25
N GLU A 91 2.66 12.96 -10.88
CA GLU A 91 2.37 13.99 -11.87
C GLU A 91 3.47 13.89 -12.92
N ARG A 92 3.06 13.67 -14.18
CA ARG A 92 4.00 13.77 -15.31
C ARG A 92 4.65 15.14 -15.21
N PRO A 93 5.99 15.25 -15.25
CA PRO A 93 6.60 16.54 -15.49
C PRO A 93 6.20 16.97 -16.91
N GLY A 94 5.21 17.87 -16.99
CA GLY A 94 5.00 18.72 -18.16
C GLY A 94 6.19 19.67 -18.24
N GLY A 95 7.12 19.34 -19.12
CA GLY A 95 8.25 20.19 -19.47
C GLY A 95 8.62 19.89 -20.90
N GLU A 96 7.97 20.60 -21.83
CA GLU A 96 8.57 21.47 -22.85
C GLU A 96 7.47 22.06 -23.76
#